data_AF-A0A441DIN5-F1
#
_entry.id   AF-A0A441DIN5-F1
#
_cell.length_a   1.000
_cell.length_b   1.000
_cell.length_c   1.000
_cell.angle_alpha   90.00
_cell.angle_beta   90.00
_cell.angle_gamma   90.00
#
_symmetry.space_group_name_H-M   'P 1'
#
loop_
_entity.id
_entity.type
_entity.pdbx_description
1 polymer ?
#
loop_
_entity_poly.entity_id
_entity_poly.type
_entity_poly.pdbx_seq_one_letter_code
_entity_poly.pdbx_strand_id
1 'polypeptide(L)'
;MLHLNMPGEFEVGDEVALAGTVITILPSGRARVSIPSYDHPYTLEPPPKARAGDRVILVGDVTRIDRGANKLTVRIDCGGVITVDRSAITRLRKHRRASAG
;
A
#
# COMPACT_ATOMS: atom_id res chain seq x y z
N MET A 1 -3.51 -25.20 16.42
CA MET A 1 -3.64 -23.85 16.99
C MET A 1 -2.97 -22.90 16.01
N LEU A 2 -3.75 -22.23 15.16
CA LEU A 2 -3.21 -21.29 14.17
C LEU A 2 -2.63 -20.11 14.94
N HIS A 3 -1.30 -19.97 14.94
CA HIS A 3 -0.67 -18.70 15.31
C HIS A 3 -1.14 -17.67 14.28
N LEU A 4 -2.21 -16.94 14.60
CA LEU A 4 -2.36 -15.60 14.07
C LEU A 4 -1.17 -14.83 14.63
N ASN A 5 -0.10 -14.75 13.84
CA ASN A 5 0.98 -13.82 14.09
C ASN A 5 0.32 -12.46 14.31
N MET A 6 0.28 -11.99 15.56
CA MET A 6 0.08 -10.58 15.86
C MET A 6 0.96 -9.81 14.88
N PRO A 7 0.42 -8.88 14.08
CA PRO A 7 1.24 -8.16 13.12
C PRO A 7 2.26 -7.40 13.94
N GLY A 8 3.50 -7.88 13.95
CA GLY A 8 4.62 -7.23 14.61
C GLY A 8 4.73 -5.78 14.14
N GLU A 9 5.58 -4.97 14.77
CA GLU A 9 5.91 -3.67 14.17
C GLU A 9 6.26 -3.85 12.69
N PHE A 10 5.76 -2.93 11.86
CA PHE A 10 6.24 -2.84 10.48
C PHE A 10 7.71 -2.44 10.52
N GLU A 11 8.47 -2.95 9.58
CA GLU A 11 9.88 -2.63 9.41
C GLU A 11 10.10 -2.01 8.04
N VAL A 12 11.12 -1.15 7.92
CA VAL A 12 11.54 -0.64 6.61
C VAL A 12 12.04 -1.83 5.77
N GLY A 13 11.56 -1.94 4.55
CA GLY A 13 11.77 -3.08 3.65
C GLY A 13 10.67 -4.15 3.71
N ASP A 14 9.68 -4.03 4.59
CA ASP A 14 8.50 -4.91 4.56
C ASP A 14 7.72 -4.68 3.27
N GLU A 15 7.36 -5.76 2.57
CA GLU A 15 6.47 -5.73 1.42
C GLU A 15 5.02 -5.68 1.92
N VAL A 16 4.30 -4.66 1.48
CA VAL A 16 2.96 -4.36 1.97
C VAL A 16 1.99 -4.06 0.82
N ALA A 17 0.72 -4.33 1.09
CA ALA A 17 -0.40 -4.03 0.22
C ALA A 17 -1.24 -2.89 0.80
N LEU A 18 -1.57 -1.91 -0.04
CA LEU A 18 -2.57 -0.90 0.25
C LEU A 18 -3.83 -1.19 -0.55
N ALA A 19 -4.98 -1.15 0.13
CA ALA A 19 -6.27 -1.21 -0.54
C ALA A 19 -6.66 0.19 -1.02
N GLY A 20 -6.89 0.33 -2.32
CA GLY A 20 -7.45 1.52 -2.94
C GLY A 20 -8.79 1.22 -3.60
N THR A 21 -9.60 2.26 -3.79
CA THR A 21 -10.86 2.18 -4.54
C THR A 21 -10.76 3.04 -5.78
N VAL A 22 -11.01 2.46 -6.95
CA VAL A 22 -11.07 3.22 -8.20
C VAL A 22 -12.27 4.18 -8.13
N ILE A 23 -11.99 5.48 -8.16
CA ILE A 23 -13.01 6.52 -8.17
C ILE A 23 -13.54 6.70 -9.59
N THR A 24 -12.63 6.78 -10.55
CA THR A 24 -12.98 7.03 -11.96
C THR A 24 -11.85 6.59 -12.89
N ILE A 25 -12.20 6.27 -14.13
CA ILE A 25 -11.25 6.01 -15.22
C ILE A 25 -11.22 7.25 -16.10
N LEU A 26 -10.03 7.82 -16.26
CA LEU A 26 -9.81 8.98 -17.11
C LEU A 26 -9.86 8.58 -18.59
N PRO A 27 -10.20 9.50 -19.51
CA PRO A 27 -10.16 9.25 -20.95
C PRO A 27 -8.79 8.79 -21.47
N SER A 28 -7.72 9.10 -20.73
CA SER A 28 -6.35 8.63 -21.02
C SER A 28 -6.11 7.15 -20.69
N GLY A 29 -7.11 6.44 -20.15
CA GLY A 29 -7.00 5.05 -19.69
C GLY A 29 -6.44 4.90 -18.27
N ARG A 30 -6.02 5.99 -17.62
CA ARG A 30 -5.52 5.95 -16.23
C ARG A 30 -6.67 6.00 -15.22
N ALA A 31 -6.55 5.27 -14.12
CA ALA A 31 -7.50 5.27 -13.01
C ALA A 31 -7.09 6.24 -11.92
N ARG A 32 -8.05 7.02 -11.40
CA ARG A 32 -7.88 7.72 -10.12
C ARG A 32 -8.37 6.82 -9.01
N VAL A 33 -7.51 6.59 -8.03
CA VAL A 33 -7.73 5.68 -6.92
C VAL A 33 -7.74 6.47 -5.62
N SER A 34 -8.80 6.30 -4.84
CA SER A 34 -8.86 6.76 -3.47
C SER A 34 -8.12 5.77 -2.58
N ILE A 35 -7.15 6.25 -1.82
CA ILE A 35 -6.44 5.44 -0.84
C ILE A 35 -6.87 5.97 0.53
N PRO A 36 -7.29 5.10 1.46
CA PRO A 36 -7.63 5.53 2.81
C PRO A 36 -6.47 6.31 3.44
N SER A 37 -6.79 7.41 4.11
CA SER A 37 -5.82 8.31 4.76
C SER A 37 -4.87 9.07 3.84
N TYR A 38 -5.10 9.04 2.52
CA TYR A 38 -4.36 9.84 1.56
C TYR A 38 -5.30 10.88 0.92
N ASP A 39 -5.03 12.16 1.17
CA ASP A 39 -5.94 13.26 0.81
C ASP A 39 -6.06 13.51 -0.70
N HIS A 40 -5.12 12.99 -1.50
CA HIS A 40 -5.07 13.20 -2.93
C HIS A 40 -5.33 11.90 -3.71
N PRO A 41 -6.27 11.88 -4.68
CA PRO A 41 -6.49 10.69 -5.50
C PRO A 41 -5.22 10.33 -6.28
N TYR A 42 -4.71 9.12 -6.06
CA TYR A 42 -3.52 8.63 -6.72
C TYR A 42 -3.87 8.11 -8.12
N THR A 43 -3.08 8.49 -9.13
CA THR A 43 -3.37 8.12 -10.53
C THR A 43 -2.42 7.04 -11.02
N LEU A 44 -2.98 5.92 -11.47
CA LEU A 44 -2.23 4.75 -11.91
C LEU A 44 -2.80 4.15 -13.19
N GLU A 45 -2.07 3.25 -13.80
CA GLU A 45 -2.58 2.39 -14.87
C GLU A 45 -3.30 1.19 -14.25
N PRO A 46 -4.63 1.12 -14.38
CA PRO A 46 -5.38 0.09 -13.71
C PRO A 46 -5.21 -1.26 -14.42
N PRO A 47 -5.49 -2.38 -13.71
CA PRO A 47 -5.53 -3.68 -14.35
C PRO A 47 -6.59 -3.71 -15.47
N PRO A 48 -6.40 -4.55 -16.50
CA PRO A 48 -7.32 -4.65 -17.61
C PRO A 48 -8.74 -4.98 -17.12
N LYS A 49 -9.73 -4.25 -17.64
CA LYS A 49 -11.17 -4.31 -17.28
C LYS A 49 -11.55 -3.68 -15.93
N ALA A 50 -10.66 -2.96 -15.25
CA ALA A 50 -11.04 -2.20 -14.06
C ALA A 50 -12.08 -1.12 -14.36
N ARG A 51 -12.99 -0.90 -13.41
CA ARG A 51 -14.08 0.09 -13.49
C ARG A 51 -14.11 0.96 -12.24
N ALA A 52 -14.82 2.08 -12.33
CA ALA A 52 -15.16 2.87 -11.16
C ALA A 52 -15.92 2.02 -10.14
N GLY A 53 -15.51 2.09 -8.88
CA GLY A 53 -16.01 1.25 -7.78
C GLY A 53 -15.19 -0.01 -7.50
N ASP A 54 -14.30 -0.41 -8.41
CA ASP A 54 -13.46 -1.59 -8.19
C ASP A 54 -12.43 -1.35 -7.08
N ARG A 55 -12.19 -2.40 -6.29
CA ARG A 55 -11.08 -2.42 -5.34
C ARG A 55 -9.80 -2.82 -6.07
N VAL A 56 -8.76 -2.03 -5.87
CA VAL A 56 -7.42 -2.29 -6.39
C VAL A 56 -6.45 -2.45 -5.23
N ILE A 57 -5.48 -3.32 -5.40
CA ILE A 57 -4.42 -3.53 -4.43
C ILE A 57 -3.13 -2.95 -5.00
N LEU A 58 -2.54 -2.04 -4.25
CA LEU A 58 -1.25 -1.42 -4.54
C LEU A 58 -0.20 -2.16 -3.73
N VAL A 59 0.80 -2.73 -4.38
CA VAL A 59 1.90 -3.40 -3.69
C VAL A 59 3.13 -2.49 -3.70
N GLY A 60 3.87 -2.50 -2.60
CA GLY A 60 5.11 -1.76 -2.48
C GLY A 60 5.87 -2.03 -1.19
N ASP A 61 7.02 -1.40 -1.07
CA ASP A 61 7.92 -1.56 0.07
C ASP A 61 7.80 -0.40 1.05
N VAL A 62 7.79 -0.71 2.35
CA VAL A 62 7.87 0.32 3.39
C VAL A 62 9.25 0.99 3.34
N THR A 63 9.28 2.29 3.11
CA THR A 63 10.51 3.09 3.05
C THR A 63 10.74 3.93 4.31
N ARG A 64 9.66 4.30 5.02
CA ARG A 64 9.73 5.06 6.27
C ARG A 64 8.53 4.76 7.17
N ILE A 65 8.76 4.82 8.48
CA ILE A 65 7.74 4.57 9.51
C ILE A 65 7.75 5.72 10.51
N ASP A 66 6.66 6.49 10.55
CA ASP A 66 6.47 7.60 11.47
C ASP A 66 5.63 7.14 12.66
N ARG A 67 6.31 6.61 13.68
CA ARG A 67 5.68 6.05 14.90
C ARG A 67 4.86 7.10 15.67
N GLY A 68 5.29 8.36 15.68
CA GLY A 68 4.59 9.44 16.37
C GLY A 68 3.26 9.84 15.73
N ALA A 69 3.13 9.65 14.41
CA ALA A 69 1.92 9.95 13.66
C ALA A 69 1.12 8.69 13.26
N ASN A 70 1.61 7.49 13.62
CA ASN A 70 1.08 6.18 13.20
C ASN A 70 0.92 6.02 11.67
N LYS A 71 1.82 6.67 10.91
CA LYS A 71 1.83 6.64 9.44
C LYS A 71 3.02 5.85 8.92
N LEU A 72 2.83 5.23 7.76
CA LEU A 72 3.88 4.55 7.02
C LEU A 72 3.96 5.13 5.63
N THR A 73 5.19 5.24 5.14
CA THR A 73 5.49 5.67 3.79
C THR A 73 5.93 4.46 2.99
N VAL A 74 5.17 4.16 1.94
CA VAL A 74 5.35 3.01 1.07
C VAL A 74 5.72 3.50 -0.32
N ARG A 75 6.75 2.91 -0.91
CA ARG A 75 7.09 3.12 -2.32
C ARG A 75 6.37 2.07 -3.15
N ILE A 76 5.47 2.51 -4.02
CA ILE A 76 4.65 1.61 -4.85
C ILE A 76 5.45 1.21 -6.09
N ASP A 77 5.32 -0.04 -6.52
CA ASP A 77 6.01 -0.56 -7.72
C ASP A 77 5.58 0.17 -9.00
N CYS A 78 4.32 0.62 -9.04
CA CYS A 78 3.77 1.45 -10.12
C CYS A 78 4.31 2.90 -10.10
N GLY A 79 5.22 3.22 -9.17
CA GLY A 79 5.88 4.51 -9.05
C GLY A 79 5.31 5.39 -7.94
N GLY A 80 6.11 6.36 -7.49
CA GLY A 80 5.70 7.30 -6.45
C GLY A 80 5.80 6.74 -5.02
N VAL A 81 5.56 7.64 -4.08
CA VAL A 81 5.69 7.39 -2.65
C VAL A 81 4.41 7.86 -1.98
N ILE A 82 3.78 6.97 -1.21
CA ILE A 82 2.48 7.21 -0.60
C ILE A 82 2.63 7.05 0.90
N THR A 83 2.19 8.06 1.65
CA THR A 83 2.14 8.01 3.10
C THR A 83 0.69 7.80 3.53
N VAL A 84 0.44 6.74 4.28
CA VAL A 84 -0.89 6.36 4.77
C VAL A 84 -0.85 5.96 6.24
N ASP A 85 -2.01 5.87 6.87
CA ASP A 85 -2.14 5.28 8.19
C ASP A 85 -1.84 3.78 8.18
N ARG A 86 -1.33 3.30 9.32
CA ARG A 86 -1.04 1.89 9.54
C ARG A 86 -2.27 0.98 9.34
N SER A 87 -3.47 1.47 9.59
CA SER A 87 -4.73 0.73 9.42
C SER A 87 -5.10 0.48 7.95
N ALA A 88 -4.58 1.27 7.02
CA ALA A 88 -4.82 1.13 5.58
C ALA A 88 -3.88 0.11 4.92
N ILE A 89 -2.91 -0.42 5.66
CA ILE A 89 -1.85 -1.29 5.16
C ILE A 89 -2.06 -2.73 5.63
N THR A 90 -1.95 -3.65 4.69
CA THR A 90 -1.89 -5.09 4.94
C THR A 90 -0.47 -5.60 4.66
N ARG A 91 0.20 -6.22 5.64
CA ARG A 91 1.53 -6.81 5.41
C ARG A 91 1.41 -8.05 4.55
N LEU A 92 2.17 -8.11 3.45
CA LEU A 92 2.26 -9.29 2.60
C LEU A 92 3.45 -10.16 3.01
N ARG A 93 4.65 -9.58 3.09
CA ARG A 93 5.87 -10.27 3.50
C ARG A 93 6.64 -9.46 4.51
N LYS A 94 7.12 -10.13 5.56
CA LYS A 94 8.05 -9.53 6.50
C LYS A 94 9.45 -9.53 5.87
N HIS A 95 10.13 -8.40 5.90
CA HIS A 95 11.55 -8.30 5.63
C HIS A 95 12.28 -9.18 6.64
N ARG A 96 12.78 -10.33 6.18
CA ARG A 96 13.66 -11.14 6.99
C ARG A 96 15.04 -10.49 6.89
N ARG A 97 15.45 -9.74 7.91
CA ARG A 97 16.88 -9.50 8.11
C ARG A 97 17.52 -10.88 8.11
N ALA A 98 18.29 -11.18 7.07
CA ALA A 98 19.14 -12.35 7.09
C ALA A 98 20.10 -12.14 8.25
N SER A 99 19.88 -12.88 9.34
CA SER A 99 20.86 -13.05 10.38
C SER A 99 22.09 -13.66 9.72
N ALA A 100 23.06 -12.83 9.35
CA ALA A 100 24.39 -13.31 9.05
C ALA A 100 24.94 -13.85 10.37
N GLY A 101 25.17 -15.17 10.41
CA GLY A 101 25.82 -15.86 11.52
C GLY A 101 27.32 -15.61 11.54
#